data_AF-A0A3D4UNW5-F1
#
_entry.id   AF-A0A3D4UNW5-F1
#
_cell.length_a   1.000
_cell.length_b   1.000
_cell.length_c   1.000
_cell.angle_alpha   90.00
_cell.angle_beta   90.00
_cell.angle_gamma   90.00
#
_symmetry.space_group_name_H-M   'P 1'
#
loop_
_entity.id
_entity.type
_entity.pdbx_description
1 polymer ?
#
loop_
_entity_poly.entity_id
_entity_poly.type
_entity_poly.pdbx_seq_one_letter_code
_entity_poly.pdbx_strand_id
1 'polypeptide(L)'
;MAKHKVHTNSMMALYQHDLASQDADREPMTTTPTNSVNRRAFIAAGAVAIPSAALARTTSFASVSSTADMDFEDLMKAAGNNLKPMRDLMRLLDNPVMRQEIAYLANQVTINLAQAVDVADQAPIPERSKAKYADDKETFTKDLRIKLLEAVSASTALARQAWLGNEEEIRSLYNSIRTIRKDGHDEFEEEH
;
A
#
# COMPACT_ATOMS: atom_id res chain seq x y z
N MET A 1 29.44 57.79 -15.24
CA MET A 1 28.06 57.63 -15.76
C MET A 1 28.16 56.72 -16.98
N ALA A 2 27.78 55.44 -16.92
CA ALA A 2 26.42 54.89 -16.95
C ALA A 2 26.15 54.19 -18.30
N LYS A 3 26.04 52.86 -18.19
CA LYS A 3 25.11 51.95 -18.90
C LYS A 3 25.39 51.53 -20.34
N HIS A 4 25.73 50.24 -20.45
CA HIS A 4 25.43 49.33 -21.56
C HIS A 4 23.94 49.36 -21.97
N LYS A 5 23.71 49.24 -23.28
CA LYS A 5 22.46 48.90 -23.99
C LYS A 5 22.87 47.94 -25.12
N VAL A 6 22.68 46.62 -25.01
CA VAL A 6 21.51 45.78 -25.37
C VAL A 6 21.40 45.45 -26.88
N HIS A 7 21.56 44.14 -27.16
CA HIS A 7 20.99 43.25 -28.20
C HIS A 7 21.27 43.48 -29.70
N THR A 8 21.74 42.43 -30.42
CA THR A 8 20.86 41.48 -31.16
C THR A 8 21.67 40.34 -31.84
N ASN A 9 21.01 39.19 -32.01
CA ASN A 9 21.39 37.90 -32.62
C ASN A 9 22.05 37.96 -34.01
N SER A 10 22.93 36.98 -34.34
CA SER A 10 22.68 35.98 -35.41
C SER A 10 23.80 34.94 -35.56
N MET A 11 23.34 33.68 -35.59
CA MET A 11 23.81 32.43 -36.23
C MET A 11 25.21 32.20 -36.86
N MET A 12 25.59 30.92 -36.68
CA MET A 12 26.41 30.01 -37.51
C MET A 12 27.94 30.07 -37.43
N ALA A 13 28.52 29.02 -36.85
CA ALA A 13 29.42 28.12 -37.59
C ALA A 13 29.81 26.85 -36.77
N LEU A 14 29.66 25.69 -37.43
CA LEU A 14 30.53 24.50 -37.38
C LEU A 14 30.62 23.67 -36.08
N TYR A 15 30.00 22.48 -36.09
CA TYR A 15 30.60 21.28 -35.48
C TYR A 15 30.27 20.03 -36.32
N GLN A 16 31.33 19.40 -36.81
CA GLN A 16 31.38 18.07 -37.44
C GLN A 16 31.08 16.97 -36.41
N HIS A 17 30.36 15.91 -36.81
CA HIS A 17 30.62 14.54 -36.33
C HIS A 17 30.04 13.48 -37.28
N ASP A 18 30.87 12.45 -37.50
CA ASP A 18 30.61 11.03 -37.76
C ASP A 18 29.84 10.53 -38.99
N LEU A 19 30.55 9.72 -39.79
CA LEU A 19 30.18 8.52 -40.58
C LEU A 19 31.54 7.97 -41.11
N ALA A 20 31.89 6.70 -41.16
CA ALA A 20 31.22 5.43 -40.96
C ALA A 20 32.29 4.31 -40.92
N SER A 21 31.82 3.11 -40.54
CA SER A 21 32.32 1.79 -41.00
C SER A 21 33.45 1.11 -40.23
N GLN A 22 33.06 0.16 -39.38
CA GLN A 22 33.69 -1.16 -39.37
C GLN A 22 32.65 -2.24 -39.08
N ASP A 23 32.59 -3.19 -40.01
CA ASP A 23 31.79 -4.41 -40.07
C ASP A 23 32.22 -5.47 -39.04
N ALA A 24 31.32 -6.44 -38.89
CA ALA A 24 31.54 -7.85 -38.53
C ALA A 24 31.16 -8.29 -37.10
N ASP A 25 30.44 -9.42 -37.09
CA ASP A 25 30.06 -10.30 -35.98
C ASP A 25 28.91 -9.84 -35.07
N ARG A 26 27.69 -10.18 -35.50
CA ARG A 26 26.57 -10.35 -34.57
C ARG A 26 25.75 -11.60 -34.90
N GLU A 27 25.96 -12.64 -34.10
CA GLU A 27 25.08 -13.81 -34.03
C GLU A 27 23.64 -13.41 -33.65
N PRO A 28 22.62 -14.18 -34.06
CA PRO A 28 21.25 -13.91 -33.66
C PRO A 28 21.04 -14.29 -32.19
N MET A 29 21.10 -13.31 -31.29
CA MET A 29 20.64 -13.48 -29.92
C MET A 29 19.13 -13.74 -29.92
N THR A 30 18.77 -14.97 -29.59
CA THR A 30 17.46 -15.37 -29.07
C THR A 30 17.00 -14.40 -27.97
N THR A 31 15.97 -13.62 -28.26
CA THR A 31 15.30 -12.77 -27.26
C THR A 31 14.39 -13.63 -26.39
N THR A 32 14.93 -14.12 -25.28
CA THR A 32 14.14 -14.62 -24.15
C THR A 32 13.59 -13.42 -23.38
N PRO A 33 12.27 -13.32 -23.10
CA PRO A 33 11.70 -12.17 -22.40
C PRO A 33 11.90 -12.32 -20.88
N THR A 34 13.07 -11.94 -20.37
CA THR A 34 13.30 -11.78 -18.91
C THR A 34 13.09 -10.33 -18.50
N ASN A 35 11.84 -9.84 -18.51
CA ASN A 35 11.57 -8.46 -18.05
C ASN A 35 10.25 -8.21 -17.32
N SER A 36 9.60 -9.26 -16.78
CA SER A 36 8.37 -9.10 -16.00
C SER A 36 8.56 -9.30 -14.49
N VAL A 37 9.63 -9.97 -14.05
CA VAL A 37 9.82 -10.33 -12.62
C VAL A 37 10.41 -9.17 -11.81
N ASN A 38 11.33 -8.39 -12.40
CA ASN A 38 12.06 -7.35 -11.66
C ASN A 38 11.24 -6.08 -11.35
N ARG A 39 10.16 -5.80 -12.10
CA ARG A 39 9.25 -4.67 -11.76
C ARG A 39 8.28 -5.01 -10.61
N ARG A 40 7.96 -6.28 -10.39
CA ARG A 40 7.10 -6.71 -9.27
C ARG A 40 7.83 -6.68 -7.93
N ALA A 41 9.12 -6.95 -7.92
CA ALA A 41 9.94 -6.89 -6.71
C ALA A 41 10.07 -5.46 -6.12
N PHE A 42 10.05 -4.42 -6.96
CA PHE A 42 10.23 -3.03 -6.50
C PHE A 42 8.94 -2.42 -5.92
N ILE A 43 7.77 -2.81 -6.44
CA ILE A 43 6.47 -2.39 -5.87
C ILE A 43 6.20 -3.17 -4.57
N ALA A 44 6.61 -4.44 -4.50
CA ALA A 44 6.61 -5.18 -3.24
C ALA A 44 7.57 -4.58 -2.19
N ALA A 45 8.76 -4.10 -2.59
CA ALA A 45 9.72 -3.51 -1.66
C ALA A 45 9.24 -2.18 -1.02
N GLY A 46 8.42 -1.38 -1.72
CA GLY A 46 7.86 -0.14 -1.16
C GLY A 46 6.72 -0.37 -0.15
N ALA A 47 5.96 -1.45 -0.30
CA ALA A 47 4.85 -1.81 0.58
C ALA A 47 5.25 -2.74 1.74
N VAL A 48 6.35 -3.49 1.61
CA VAL A 48 6.79 -4.51 2.60
C VAL A 48 7.95 -4.02 3.48
N ALA A 49 8.66 -2.94 3.16
CA ALA A 49 9.85 -2.54 3.93
C ALA A 49 9.59 -1.71 5.20
N ILE A 50 8.39 -1.19 5.43
CA ILE A 50 8.13 -0.30 6.57
C ILE A 50 7.57 -0.99 7.85
N PRO A 51 6.98 -2.20 7.82
CA PRO A 51 6.71 -2.92 9.06
C PRO A 51 7.99 -3.47 9.73
N SER A 52 9.03 -3.82 8.97
CA SER A 52 10.21 -4.51 9.52
C SER A 52 11.11 -3.64 10.41
N ALA A 53 11.23 -2.34 10.11
CA ALA A 53 12.09 -1.44 10.90
C ALA A 53 11.47 -0.98 12.23
N ALA A 54 10.13 -1.01 12.32
CA ALA A 54 9.41 -0.78 13.58
C ALA A 54 9.33 -2.05 14.44
N LEU A 55 9.32 -3.23 13.81
CA LEU A 55 9.34 -4.53 14.51
C LEU A 55 10.70 -4.82 15.15
N ALA A 56 11.83 -4.45 14.52
CA ALA A 56 13.17 -4.77 15.02
C ALA A 56 13.57 -4.07 16.34
N ARG A 57 12.80 -3.09 16.83
CA ARG A 57 13.05 -2.40 18.11
C ARG A 57 12.14 -2.84 19.25
N THR A 58 11.17 -3.72 19.01
CA THR A 58 10.27 -4.26 20.04
C THR A 58 10.43 -5.77 20.25
N THR A 59 11.32 -6.44 19.51
CA THR A 59 11.52 -7.90 19.51
C THR A 59 12.17 -8.52 20.76
N SER A 60 12.27 -7.82 21.88
CA SER A 60 12.68 -8.46 23.13
C SER A 60 11.53 -9.19 23.85
N PHE A 61 10.27 -8.98 23.46
CA PHE A 61 9.13 -9.69 24.05
C PHE A 61 7.97 -9.85 23.05
N ALA A 62 8.03 -10.87 22.19
CA ALA A 62 6.87 -11.63 21.65
C ALA A 62 7.31 -12.49 20.46
N SER A 63 8.05 -13.56 20.72
CA SER A 63 8.09 -14.70 19.79
C SER A 63 6.86 -15.58 20.06
N VAL A 64 5.71 -15.22 19.47
CA VAL A 64 4.66 -16.21 19.23
C VAL A 64 4.74 -16.57 17.75
N SER A 65 5.64 -17.52 17.49
CA SER A 65 5.62 -18.34 16.30
C SER A 65 4.44 -19.31 16.41
N SER A 66 3.34 -19.01 15.72
CA SER A 66 2.41 -20.03 15.22
C SER A 66 1.67 -19.45 14.02
N THR A 67 2.21 -19.67 12.83
CA THR A 67 1.43 -19.58 11.58
C THR A 67 0.43 -20.75 11.59
N ALA A 68 -0.61 -20.64 12.41
CA ALA A 68 -1.86 -21.27 12.04
C ALA A 68 -2.31 -20.54 10.77
N ASP A 69 -2.64 -21.27 9.72
CA ASP A 69 -3.28 -20.69 8.54
C ASP A 69 -4.56 -20.03 9.04
N MET A 70 -4.55 -18.70 9.18
CA MET A 70 -5.72 -17.95 9.62
C MET A 70 -6.64 -17.78 8.41
N ASP A 71 -7.89 -18.17 8.58
CA ASP A 71 -8.90 -17.99 7.54
C ASP A 71 -9.21 -16.50 7.35
N PHE A 72 -9.67 -16.15 6.14
CA PHE A 72 -10.00 -14.78 5.75
C PHE A 72 -10.91 -14.08 6.77
N GLU A 73 -11.96 -14.75 7.24
CA GLU A 73 -12.92 -14.18 8.18
C GLU A 73 -12.27 -13.83 9.53
N ASP A 74 -11.34 -14.65 10.02
CA ASP A 74 -10.63 -14.41 11.28
C ASP A 74 -9.68 -13.22 11.16
N LEU A 75 -8.99 -13.09 10.03
CA LEU A 75 -8.15 -11.91 9.73
C LEU A 75 -8.98 -10.63 9.69
N MET A 76 -10.15 -10.65 9.04
CA MET A 76 -11.05 -9.50 8.98
C MET A 76 -11.61 -9.14 10.36
N LYS A 77 -12.00 -10.13 11.17
CA LYS A 77 -12.40 -9.92 12.57
C LYS A 77 -11.26 -9.32 13.40
N ALA A 78 -10.04 -9.83 13.25
CA ALA A 78 -8.87 -9.31 13.95
C ALA A 78 -8.55 -7.87 13.55
N ALA A 79 -8.66 -7.52 12.27
CA ALA A 79 -8.53 -6.13 11.80
C ALA A 79 -9.61 -5.22 12.43
N GLY A 80 -10.87 -5.67 12.46
CA GLY A 80 -11.97 -4.95 13.11
C GLY A 80 -11.76 -4.73 14.61
N ASN A 81 -11.27 -5.75 15.31
CA ASN A 81 -10.98 -5.69 16.75
C ASN A 81 -9.87 -4.68 17.09
N ASN A 82 -8.86 -4.54 16.23
CA ASN A 82 -7.82 -3.53 16.40
C ASN A 82 -8.31 -2.12 16.06
N LEU A 83 -9.22 -1.96 15.08
CA LEU A 83 -9.79 -0.66 14.70
C LEU A 83 -10.76 -0.08 15.75
N LYS A 84 -11.47 -0.95 16.48
CA LYS A 84 -12.47 -0.56 17.47
C LYS A 84 -11.95 0.36 18.59
N PRO A 85 -10.87 0.03 19.32
CA PRO A 85 -10.35 0.88 20.39
C PRO A 85 -9.80 2.23 19.88
N MET A 86 -9.32 2.29 18.62
CA MET A 86 -8.81 3.53 18.05
C MET A 86 -9.84 4.66 18.08
N ARG A 87 -11.14 4.36 17.95
CA ARG A 87 -12.21 5.37 18.03
C ARG A 87 -12.12 6.21 19.30
N ASP A 88 -11.88 5.55 20.43
CA ASP A 88 -11.86 6.20 21.73
C ASP A 88 -10.50 6.89 21.96
N LEU A 89 -9.41 6.31 21.45
CA LEU A 89 -8.08 6.92 21.43
C LEU A 89 -8.01 8.21 20.60
N MET A 90 -8.79 8.33 19.52
CA MET A 90 -8.87 9.55 18.69
C MET A 90 -9.36 10.78 19.49
N ARG A 91 -9.98 10.59 20.66
CA ARG A 91 -10.36 11.70 21.54
C ARG A 91 -9.21 12.21 22.41
N LEU A 92 -8.10 11.47 22.48
CA LEU A 92 -6.94 11.71 23.34
C LEU A 92 -5.65 11.90 22.51
N LEU A 93 -5.77 12.47 21.30
CA LEU A 93 -4.65 12.62 20.37
C LEU A 93 -3.55 13.56 20.86
N ASP A 94 -3.87 14.47 21.79
CA ASP A 94 -2.92 15.36 22.45
C ASP A 94 -1.91 14.58 23.30
N ASN A 95 -2.31 13.42 23.83
CA ASN A 95 -1.46 12.54 24.61
C ASN A 95 -0.51 11.70 23.72
N PRO A 96 0.83 11.89 23.83
CA PRO A 96 1.81 11.13 23.03
C PRO A 96 1.72 9.61 23.22
N VAL A 97 1.38 9.12 24.42
CA VAL A 97 1.24 7.68 24.69
C VAL A 97 0.07 7.10 23.90
N MET A 98 -1.04 7.83 23.80
CA MET A 98 -2.21 7.39 23.04
C MET A 98 -1.91 7.37 21.54
N ARG A 99 -1.08 8.30 21.03
CA ARG A 99 -0.63 8.26 19.64
C ARG A 99 0.23 7.03 19.34
N GLN A 100 1.10 6.62 20.27
CA GLN A 100 1.88 5.39 20.11
C GLN A 100 0.97 4.14 20.07
N GLU A 101 -0.06 4.10 20.91
CA GLU A 101 -1.05 3.03 20.90
C GLU A 101 -1.84 2.99 19.58
N ILE A 102 -2.27 4.14 19.07
CA ILE A 102 -2.90 4.25 17.74
C ILE A 102 -1.96 3.71 16.66
N ALA A 103 -0.67 4.07 16.72
CA ALA A 103 0.31 3.60 15.74
C ALA A 103 0.50 2.08 15.78
N TYR A 104 0.54 1.51 16.99
CA TYR A 104 0.60 0.06 17.20
C TYR A 104 -0.63 -0.64 16.60
N LEU A 105 -1.83 -0.20 16.96
CA LEU A 105 -3.09 -0.80 16.48
C LEU A 105 -3.24 -0.66 14.96
N ALA A 106 -2.84 0.47 14.39
CA ALA A 106 -2.84 0.69 12.94
C ALA A 106 -1.89 -0.23 12.18
N ASN A 107 -0.72 -0.53 12.77
CA ASN A 107 0.17 -1.55 12.24
C ASN A 107 -0.46 -2.95 12.32
N GLN A 108 -1.13 -3.30 13.41
CA GLN A 108 -1.85 -4.59 13.51
C GLN A 108 -2.95 -4.71 12.46
N VAL A 109 -3.74 -3.65 12.23
CA VAL A 109 -4.71 -3.59 11.13
C VAL A 109 -4.03 -3.81 9.78
N THR A 110 -2.90 -3.13 9.53
CA THR A 110 -2.13 -3.27 8.29
C THR A 110 -1.71 -4.72 8.05
N ILE A 111 -1.16 -5.39 9.07
CA ILE A 111 -0.68 -6.77 8.98
C ILE A 111 -1.84 -7.73 8.66
N ASN A 112 -2.94 -7.64 9.41
CA ASN A 112 -4.10 -8.51 9.22
C ASN A 112 -4.73 -8.33 7.82
N LEU A 113 -4.84 -7.09 7.35
CA LEU A 113 -5.37 -6.80 6.02
C LEU A 113 -4.43 -7.27 4.91
N ALA A 114 -3.11 -7.12 5.08
CA ALA A 114 -2.14 -7.62 4.12
C ALA A 114 -2.19 -9.16 4.01
N GLN A 115 -2.34 -9.87 5.13
CA GLN A 115 -2.56 -11.31 5.13
C GLN A 115 -3.91 -11.67 4.49
N ALA A 116 -4.97 -10.88 4.73
CA ALA A 116 -6.28 -11.11 4.13
C ALA A 116 -6.27 -10.95 2.60
N VAL A 117 -5.38 -10.13 2.03
CA VAL A 117 -5.18 -10.01 0.58
C VAL A 117 -4.72 -11.34 -0.02
N ASP A 118 -3.82 -12.05 0.66
CA ASP A 118 -3.25 -13.31 0.18
C ASP A 118 -4.32 -14.41 0.12
N VAL A 119 -5.21 -14.44 1.11
CA VAL A 119 -6.28 -15.45 1.25
C VAL A 119 -7.67 -14.96 0.82
N ALA A 120 -7.75 -13.83 0.10
CA ALA A 120 -9.01 -13.21 -0.32
C ALA A 120 -9.90 -14.12 -1.19
N ASP A 121 -9.32 -15.12 -1.85
CA ASP A 121 -10.04 -16.11 -2.63
C ASP A 121 -10.94 -17.02 -1.78
N GLN A 122 -10.70 -17.10 -0.46
CA GLN A 122 -11.58 -17.82 0.47
C GLN A 122 -12.93 -17.12 0.67
N ALA A 123 -13.01 -15.79 0.49
CA ALA A 123 -14.21 -15.01 0.79
C ALA A 123 -15.37 -15.33 -0.17
N PRO A 124 -16.55 -15.79 0.28
CA PRO A 124 -17.66 -16.09 -0.62
C PRO A 124 -18.18 -14.82 -1.32
N ILE A 125 -18.75 -14.95 -2.52
CA ILE A 125 -19.45 -13.84 -3.17
C ILE A 125 -20.77 -13.65 -2.41
N PRO A 126 -21.01 -12.50 -1.77
CA PRO A 126 -22.24 -12.28 -1.03
C PRO A 126 -23.43 -12.08 -1.99
N GLU A 127 -24.65 -12.39 -1.56
CA GLU A 127 -25.85 -12.33 -2.41
C GLU A 127 -26.05 -10.96 -3.06
N ARG A 128 -25.82 -9.89 -2.28
CA ARG A 128 -25.89 -8.49 -2.73
C ARG A 128 -24.99 -8.19 -3.93
N SER A 129 -23.88 -8.91 -4.07
CA SER A 129 -22.85 -8.65 -5.07
C SER A 129 -22.94 -9.57 -6.27
N LYS A 130 -23.86 -10.55 -6.24
CA LYS A 130 -24.18 -11.35 -7.42
C LYS A 130 -24.71 -10.53 -8.59
N ALA A 131 -25.32 -9.38 -8.34
CA ALA A 131 -25.71 -8.47 -9.43
C ALA A 131 -24.51 -7.91 -10.20
N LYS A 132 -23.36 -7.70 -9.52
CA LYS A 132 -22.12 -7.19 -10.13
C LYS A 132 -21.24 -8.30 -10.68
N TYR A 133 -21.08 -9.39 -9.91
CA TYR A 133 -20.10 -10.44 -10.22
C TYR A 133 -20.72 -11.73 -10.76
N ALA A 134 -22.04 -11.95 -10.60
CA ALA A 134 -22.67 -13.25 -10.82
C ALA A 134 -21.88 -14.37 -10.12
N ASP A 135 -21.29 -15.28 -10.90
CA ASP A 135 -20.41 -16.37 -10.42
C ASP A 135 -18.92 -16.12 -10.75
N ASP A 136 -18.55 -14.93 -11.24
CA ASP A 136 -17.17 -14.56 -11.56
C ASP A 136 -16.36 -14.29 -10.29
N LYS A 137 -15.85 -15.39 -9.73
CA LYS A 137 -14.99 -15.40 -8.54
C LYS A 137 -13.66 -14.68 -8.77
N GLU A 138 -13.12 -14.69 -9.99
CA GLU A 138 -11.82 -14.08 -10.28
C GLU A 138 -11.92 -12.55 -10.18
N THR A 139 -12.92 -11.97 -10.84
CA THR A 139 -13.17 -10.52 -10.79
C THR A 139 -13.55 -10.08 -9.38
N PHE A 140 -14.41 -10.84 -8.68
CA PHE A 140 -14.73 -10.57 -7.27
C PHE A 140 -13.47 -10.53 -6.39
N THR A 141 -12.62 -11.56 -6.47
CA THR A 141 -11.42 -11.66 -5.64
C THR A 141 -10.43 -10.55 -5.96
N LYS A 142 -10.31 -10.16 -7.23
CA LYS A 142 -9.45 -9.06 -7.65
C LYS A 142 -9.93 -7.72 -7.07
N ASP A 143 -11.22 -7.42 -7.16
CA ASP A 143 -11.80 -6.17 -6.63
C ASP A 143 -11.70 -6.14 -5.10
N LEU A 144 -11.95 -7.26 -4.43
CA LEU A 144 -11.76 -7.41 -2.98
C LEU A 144 -10.30 -7.12 -2.57
N ARG A 145 -9.32 -7.71 -3.28
CA ARG A 145 -7.89 -7.46 -3.03
C ARG A 145 -7.53 -6.00 -3.19
N ILE A 146 -8.07 -5.32 -4.21
CA ILE A 146 -7.86 -3.87 -4.40
C ILE A 146 -8.40 -3.10 -3.20
N LYS A 147 -9.63 -3.40 -2.75
CA LYS A 147 -10.25 -2.72 -1.62
C LYS A 147 -9.47 -2.92 -0.31
N LEU A 148 -8.97 -4.13 -0.07
CA LEU A 148 -8.11 -4.42 1.07
C LEU A 148 -6.77 -3.66 0.98
N LEU A 149 -6.17 -3.56 -0.20
CA LEU A 149 -4.93 -2.78 -0.40
C LEU A 149 -5.13 -1.27 -0.18
N GLU A 150 -6.29 -0.71 -0.51
CA GLU A 150 -6.64 0.67 -0.14
C GLU A 150 -6.60 0.85 1.38
N ALA A 151 -7.20 -0.10 2.12
CA ALA A 151 -7.22 -0.08 3.57
C ALA A 151 -5.81 -0.25 4.17
N VAL A 152 -4.98 -1.14 3.61
CA VAL A 152 -3.55 -1.32 3.99
C VAL A 152 -2.76 -0.02 3.82
N SER A 153 -2.96 0.68 2.70
CA SER A 153 -2.29 1.95 2.44
C SER A 153 -2.71 3.02 3.48
N ALA A 154 -4.02 3.13 3.74
CA ALA A 154 -4.54 4.09 4.71
C ALA A 154 -4.10 3.80 6.15
N SER A 155 -4.08 2.53 6.56
CA SER A 155 -3.62 2.13 7.91
C SER A 155 -2.12 2.33 8.10
N THR A 156 -1.31 2.07 7.07
CA THR A 156 0.13 2.36 7.09
C THR A 156 0.40 3.87 7.22
N ALA A 157 -0.33 4.68 6.44
CA ALA A 157 -0.23 6.13 6.53
C ALA A 157 -0.64 6.62 7.93
N LEU A 158 -1.72 6.07 8.51
CA LEU A 158 -2.19 6.44 9.84
C LEU A 158 -1.14 6.12 10.91
N ALA A 159 -0.54 4.93 10.87
CA ALA A 159 0.53 4.56 11.79
C ALA A 159 1.71 5.55 11.71
N ARG A 160 2.12 5.92 10.50
CA ARG A 160 3.19 6.90 10.28
C ARG A 160 2.83 8.27 10.86
N GLN A 161 1.63 8.79 10.59
CA GLN A 161 1.23 10.11 11.07
C GLN A 161 1.06 10.14 12.60
N ALA A 162 0.65 9.01 13.20
CA ALA A 162 0.62 8.84 14.65
C ALA A 162 2.00 8.98 15.29
N TRP A 163 3.04 8.39 14.68
CA TRP A 163 4.44 8.60 15.11
C TRP A 163 4.93 10.03 14.93
N LEU A 164 4.50 10.70 13.85
CA LEU A 164 4.88 12.09 13.57
C LEU A 164 4.10 13.12 14.42
N GLY A 165 3.02 12.70 15.10
CA GLY A 165 2.19 13.58 15.90
C GLY A 165 1.33 14.54 15.08
N ASN A 166 1.02 14.22 13.82
CA ASN A 166 0.18 15.06 12.97
C ASN A 166 -1.31 14.75 13.21
N GLU A 167 -1.90 15.41 14.21
CA GLU A 167 -3.27 15.12 14.68
C GLU A 167 -4.34 15.27 13.61
N GLU A 168 -4.22 16.27 12.73
CA GLU A 168 -5.18 16.51 11.64
C GLU A 168 -5.18 15.34 10.66
N GLU A 169 -3.99 14.92 10.22
CA GLU A 169 -3.83 13.79 9.30
C GLU A 169 -4.25 12.47 9.96
N ILE A 170 -3.97 12.26 11.25
CA ILE A 170 -4.42 11.06 11.98
C ILE A 170 -5.96 10.95 11.94
N ARG A 171 -6.68 12.05 12.20
CA ARG A 171 -8.15 12.09 12.15
C ARG A 171 -8.68 11.85 10.74
N SER A 172 -8.07 12.50 9.75
CA SER A 172 -8.42 12.36 8.33
C SER A 172 -8.29 10.90 7.89
N LEU A 173 -7.13 10.29 8.14
CA LEU A 173 -6.85 8.90 7.77
C LEU A 173 -7.72 7.91 8.53
N TYR A 174 -8.01 8.15 9.82
CA TYR A 174 -8.92 7.29 10.59
C TYR A 174 -10.33 7.27 9.98
N ASN A 175 -10.83 8.45 9.59
CA ASN A 175 -12.11 8.56 8.90
C ASN A 175 -12.07 7.90 7.52
N SER A 176 -10.96 8.05 6.78
CA SER A 176 -10.77 7.35 5.49
C SER A 176 -10.86 5.83 5.66
N ILE A 177 -10.20 5.24 6.67
CA ILE A 177 -10.28 3.80 6.94
C ILE A 177 -11.71 3.39 7.26
N ARG A 178 -12.45 4.20 8.02
CA ARG A 178 -13.86 3.92 8.33
C ARG A 178 -14.75 3.93 7.08
N THR A 179 -14.51 4.86 6.15
CA THR A 179 -15.22 4.91 4.87
C THR A 179 -14.87 3.70 4.01
N ILE A 180 -13.57 3.40 3.82
CA ILE A 180 -13.12 2.23 3.06
C ILE A 180 -13.72 0.94 3.63
N ARG A 181 -13.75 0.80 4.96
CA ARG A 181 -14.39 -0.32 5.63
C ARG A 181 -15.88 -0.38 5.33
N LYS A 182 -16.60 0.73 5.45
CA LYS A 182 -18.03 0.77 5.16
C LYS A 182 -18.32 0.34 3.72
N ASP A 183 -17.63 0.94 2.75
CA ASP A 183 -17.78 0.59 1.34
C ASP A 183 -17.45 -0.88 1.10
N GLY A 184 -16.41 -1.39 1.78
CA GLY A 184 -16.01 -2.79 1.70
C GLY A 184 -17.06 -3.74 2.29
N HIS A 185 -17.68 -3.40 3.41
CA HIS A 185 -18.78 -4.18 3.99
C HIS A 185 -20.01 -4.13 3.08
N ASP A 186 -20.36 -2.94 2.58
CA ASP A 186 -21.51 -2.73 1.70
C ASP A 186 -21.40 -3.57 0.41
N GLU A 187 -20.18 -3.81 -0.09
CA GLU A 187 -19.92 -4.55 -1.33
C GLU A 187 -19.46 -6.01 -1.15
N PHE A 188 -18.76 -6.36 -0.07
CA PHE A 188 -18.10 -7.67 0.03
C PHE A 188 -18.54 -8.51 1.24
N GLU A 189 -19.41 -8.00 2.11
CA GLU A 189 -19.92 -8.74 3.29
C GLU A 189 -21.40 -9.12 3.11
N GLU A 190 -21.80 -10.26 3.66
CA GLU A 190 -23.21 -10.67 3.70
C GLU A 190 -23.98 -9.86 4.75
N GLU A 191 -25.28 -9.61 4.54
CA GLU A 191 -26.11 -8.99 5.59
C GLU A 191 -26.41 -10.03 6.67
N HIS A 192 -25.97 -9.78 7.91
CA HIS A 192 -26.26 -10.61 9.08
C HIS A 192 -27.39 -10.02 9.93
#